data_AF-A0A4R5NIX1-F1
#
_entry.id   AF-A0A4R5NIX1-F1
#
_cell.length_a   1.000
_cell.length_b   1.000
_cell.length_c   1.000
_cell.angle_alpha   90.00
_cell.angle_beta   90.00
_cell.angle_gamma   90.00
#
_symmetry.space_group_name_H-M   'P 1'
#
loop_
_entity.id
_entity.type
_entity.pdbx_description
1 polymer ?
#
loop_
_entity_poly.entity_id
_entity_poly.type
_entity_poly.pdbx_seq_one_letter_code
_entity_poly.pdbx_strand_id
1 'polypeptide(L)' 'MLNDEQFNELKTVLLAATNKRWLRTKDLPGYLNMADSTIRENLPDLPFHIVGGTKLYDPQEIDDFIRNK' A
#
# COMPACT_ATOMS: atom_id res chain seq x y z
N MET A 1 23.96 -2.15 21.83
CA MET A 1 23.15 -0.94 21.64
C MET A 1 23.30 -0.52 20.19
N LEU A 2 22.23 -0.11 19.52
CA LEU A 2 22.32 0.44 18.17
C LEU A 2 23.09 1.76 18.25
N ASN A 3 23.93 2.05 17.25
CA ASN A 3 24.47 3.40 17.10
C ASN A 3 23.38 4.34 16.56
N ASP A 4 23.65 5.64 16.56
CA ASP A 4 22.65 6.65 16.19
C ASP A 4 22.16 6.49 14.73
N GLU A 5 23.02 6.02 13.83
CA GLU A 5 22.69 5.77 12.43
C GLU A 5 21.72 4.58 12.28
N GLN A 6 22.04 3.45 12.92
CA GLN A 6 21.18 2.27 12.97
C GLN A 6 19.84 2.53 13.67
N PHE A 7 19.84 3.39 14.70
CA PHE A 7 18.61 3.78 15.38
C PHE A 7 17.73 4.66 14.48
N ASN A 8 18.32 5.57 13.71
CA ASN A 8 17.59 6.41 12.76
C ASN A 8 17.04 5.61 11.56
N GLU A 9 17.79 4.65 11.03
CA GLU A 9 17.27 3.71 10.03
C GLU A 9 16.09 2.92 10.59
N LEU A 10 16.25 2.32 11.77
CA LEU A 10 15.19 1.55 12.42
C LEU A 10 13.94 2.41 12.68
N LYS A 11 14.11 3.65 13.13
CA LYS A 11 13.02 4.61 13.34
C LYS A 11 12.31 4.93 12.02
N THR A 12 13.05 5.09 10.93
CA THR A 12 12.48 5.35 9.60
C THR A 12 11.66 4.17 9.11
N VAL A 13 12.20 2.95 9.24
CA VAL A 13 11.50 1.70 8.87
C VAL A 13 10.25 1.50 9.74
N LEU A 14 10.35 1.74 11.05
CA LEU A 14 9.21 1.62 11.96
C LEU A 14 8.12 2.65 11.66
N LEU A 15 8.48 3.91 11.41
CA LEU A 15 7.51 4.95 11.06
C LEU A 15 6.81 4.64 9.72
N ALA A 16 7.54 4.12 8.74
CA ALA A 16 6.95 3.65 7.48
C ALA A 16 5.99 2.47 7.71
N ALA A 17 6.34 1.53 8.60
CA ALA A 17 5.50 0.40 8.95
C ALA A 17 4.25 0.81 9.77
N THR A 18 4.35 1.79 10.68
CA THR A 18 3.23 2.23 11.52
C THR A 18 2.30 3.22 10.83
N ASN A 19 2.80 4.01 9.87
CA ASN A 19 1.98 4.91 9.07
C ASN A 19 1.37 4.23 7.84
N LYS A 20 1.58 2.92 7.67
CA LYS A 20 1.06 2.14 6.57
C LYS A 20 -0.46 2.01 6.69
N ARG A 21 -1.17 2.98 6.10
CA ARG A 21 -2.63 2.97 6.05
C ARG A 21 -3.09 2.03 4.94
N TRP A 22 -3.47 0.83 5.34
CA TRP A 22 -4.14 -0.13 4.47
C TRP A 22 -5.43 0.46 3.90
N LEU A 23 -5.61 0.32 2.59
CA LEU A 23 -6.83 0.70 1.87
C LEU A 23 -7.76 -0.51 1.77
N ARG A 24 -9.06 -0.29 1.87
CA ARG A 24 -10.07 -1.31 1.50
C ARG A 24 -10.43 -1.13 0.03
N THR A 25 -11.08 -2.12 -0.58
CA THR A 25 -11.56 -2.03 -1.97
C THR A 25 -12.38 -0.75 -2.21
N LYS A 26 -13.23 -0.35 -1.26
CA LYS A 26 -14.04 0.88 -1.37
C LYS A 26 -13.23 2.18 -1.39
N ASP A 27 -11.99 2.16 -0.91
CA ASP A 27 -11.12 3.33 -0.82
C ASP A 27 -10.28 3.50 -2.10
N LEU A 28 -10.15 2.43 -2.92
CA LEU A 28 -9.36 2.44 -4.16
C LEU A 28 -9.81 3.50 -5.17
N PRO A 29 -11.12 3.72 -5.43
CA PRO A 29 -11.53 4.73 -6.40
C PRO A 29 -11.08 6.14 -6.01
N GLY A 30 -11.13 6.47 -4.72
CA GLY A 30 -10.66 7.74 -4.19
C GLY A 30 -9.14 7.86 -4.22
N TYR A 31 -8.42 6.78 -3.93
CA TYR A 31 -6.96 6.75 -3.95
C TYR A 31 -6.39 6.90 -5.37
N LEU A 32 -6.93 6.14 -6.32
CA LEU A 32 -6.47 6.11 -7.72
C LEU A 32 -7.11 7.18 -8.60
N ASN A 33 -8.05 7.96 -8.06
CA ASN A 33 -8.86 8.91 -8.81
C ASN A 33 -9.48 8.30 -10.08
N MET A 34 -10.01 7.08 -9.94
CA MET A 34 -10.48 6.24 -11.04
C MET A 34 -11.75 5.49 -10.61
N ALA A 35 -12.70 5.28 -11.51
CA ALA A 35 -13.91 4.51 -11.20
C ALA A 35 -13.57 3.03 -10.92
N ASP A 36 -14.35 2.39 -10.03
CA ASP A 36 -14.12 0.97 -9.65
C ASP A 36 -14.18 0.02 -10.86
N SER A 37 -15.08 0.28 -11.81
CA SER A 37 -15.14 -0.49 -13.07
C SER A 37 -13.84 -0.37 -13.87
N THR A 38 -13.33 0.84 -14.03
CA THR A 38 -12.09 1.12 -14.75
C THR A 38 -10.88 0.50 -14.05
N ILE A 39 -10.84 0.50 -12.71
CA ILE A 39 -9.79 -0.18 -11.95
C ILE A 39 -9.80 -1.69 -12.24
N ARG A 40 -10.97 -2.33 -12.20
CA ARG A 40 -11.09 -3.79 -12.47
C ARG A 40 -10.70 -4.15 -13.90
N GLU A 41 -11.02 -3.30 -14.87
CA GLU A 41 -10.71 -3.53 -16.29
C GLU A 41 -9.22 -3.31 -16.60
N ASN A 42 -8.61 -2.25 -16.05
CA ASN A 42 -7.24 -1.84 -16.41
C ASN A 42 -6.19 -2.38 -15.44
N LEU A 43 -6.58 -2.73 -14.22
CA LEU A 43 -5.70 -3.17 -13.14
C LEU A 43 -6.24 -4.45 -12.46
N PRO A 44 -6.48 -5.54 -13.21
CA PRO A 44 -7.01 -6.78 -12.65
C PRO A 44 -6.06 -7.43 -11.62
N ASP A 45 -4.75 -7.23 -11.79
CA ASP A 45 -3.69 -7.83 -10.97
C ASP A 45 -3.16 -6.89 -9.87
N LEU A 46 -3.98 -5.92 -9.43
CA LEU A 46 -3.59 -5.00 -8.37
C LEU A 46 -3.20 -5.79 -7.09
N PRO A 47 -1.99 -5.57 -6.52
CA PRO A 47 -1.53 -6.32 -5.35
C PRO A 47 -2.47 -6.12 -4.16
N PHE A 48 -2.78 -7.22 -3.46
CA PHE A 48 -3.65 -7.19 -2.29
C PHE A 48 -3.21 -8.22 -1.25
N HIS A 49 -3.58 -7.96 -0.01
CA HIS A 49 -3.32 -8.81 1.14
C HIS A 49 -4.62 -9.19 1.85
N ILE A 50 -4.68 -10.41 2.39
CA ILE A 50 -5.79 -10.84 3.24
C ILE A 50 -5.32 -10.79 4.70
N VAL A 51 -5.83 -9.83 5.47
CA VAL A 51 -5.50 -9.64 6.89
C VAL A 51 -6.77 -9.83 7.70
N GLY A 52 -6.80 -10.86 8.55
CA GLY A 52 -7.98 -11.17 9.37
C GLY A 52 -9.26 -11.42 8.56
N GLY A 53 -9.13 -11.99 7.36
CA GLY A 53 -10.26 -12.25 6.44
C GLY A 53 -10.74 -11.03 5.65
N THR A 54 -10.12 -9.87 5.82
CA THR A 54 -10.42 -8.66 5.05
C THR A 54 -9.40 -8.46 3.94
N LYS A 55 -9.87 -8.21 2.72
CA LYS A 55 -9.03 -7.80 1.58
C LYS A 55 -8.59 -6.35 1.76
N LEU A 56 -7.28 -6.15 1.84
CA LEU A 56 -6.64 -4.86 2.02
C LEU A 56 -5.60 -4.63 0.94
N TYR A 57 -5.30 -3.38 0.69
CA TYR A 57 -4.34 -2.94 -0.31
C TYR A 57 -3.32 -2.01 0.34
N ASP A 58 -2.08 -2.18 -0.07
CA ASP A 58 -0.98 -1.33 0.35
C ASP A 58 -0.80 -0.20 -0.67
N PRO A 59 -0.95 1.07 -0.28
CA PRO A 59 -0.69 2.21 -1.16
C PRO A 59 0.67 2.14 -1.88
N GLN A 60 1.73 1.70 -1.19
CA GLN A 60 3.07 1.64 -1.77
C GLN A 60 3.16 0.56 -2.85
N GLU A 61 2.64 -0.64 -2.59
CA GLU A 61 2.62 -1.71 -3.59
C GLU A 61 1.75 -1.34 -4.80
N ILE A 62 0.65 -0.61 -4.58
CA ILE A 62 -0.17 -0.08 -5.66
C ILE A 62 0.63 0.90 -6.52
N ASP A 63 1.30 1.87 -5.89
CA ASP A 63 2.09 2.89 -6.60
C ASP A 63 3.25 2.23 -7.38
N ASP A 64 3.95 1.27 -6.77
CA ASP A 64 5.03 0.53 -7.41
C ASP A 64 4.51 -0.33 -8.56
N PHE A 65 3.35 -0.97 -8.40
CA PHE A 65 2.70 -1.72 -9.48
C PHE A 65 2.35 -0.82 -10.66
N ILE A 66 1.79 0.36 -10.41
CA ILE A 66 1.42 1.33 -11.46
C ILE A 66 2.66 1.89 -12.15
N ARG A 67 3.73 2.17 -11.41
CA ARG A 67 4.99 2.69 -11.98
C ARG A 67 5.74 1.68 -12.86
N ASN A 68 5.59 0.38 -12.57
CA ASN A 68 6.27 -0.69 -13.29
C ASN A 68 5.44 -1.30 -14.42
N LYS A 69 4.26 -0.74 -14.71
CA LYS A 69 3.36 -1.19 -15.78
C LYS A 69 3.45 -0.29 -17.01
#